data_AF-A0A067DT80-F1
#
_entry.id   AF-A0A067DT80-F1
#
_cell.length_a   1.000
_cell.length_b   1.000
_cell.length_c   1.000
_cell.angle_alpha   90.00
_cell.angle_beta   90.00
_cell.angle_gamma   90.00
#
_symmetry.space_group_name_H-M   'P 1'
#
loop_
_entity.id
_entity.type
_entity.pdbx_description
1 polymer ?
#
loop_
_entity_poly.entity_id
_entity_poly.type
_entity_poly.pdbx_seq_one_letter_code
_entity_poly.pdbx_strand_id
1 'polypeptide(L)'
;MIFVGGLPFSTNNSSWSSSSSQGSDILVALLEHPVLVSASHSFKSMEETKVSVSSETPSPSKYVYVFQREYATVDPALVDYVGTDEATTCVGLVIRNRRNRMTSIAHMDNPEIVDIGLCQMLSLVVDHDLDAELDVFSSEKFHVQTLHVLGHNTKRDSQGNAYPIFHGFLVKTCTGSLSPASFDGTSRCPDEMVRRIRVTSSYEDTSWNGKLLETYDTQTDRFVIAPCRWTVRKLHIVMSLQQLSDEEILRRCSTSPSAEGPDFVENLRRQWNYLIKRPDWRETFPWKQPRVFQRAADGGWRRC
;
A
#
# COMPACT_ATOMS: atom_id res chain seq x y z
N MET A 1 11.33 -5.34 -19.51
CA MET A 1 12.78 -5.07 -19.33
C MET A 1 12.98 -3.93 -18.33
N ILE A 2 13.94 -4.03 -17.39
CA ILE A 2 14.21 -2.99 -16.37
C ILE A 2 15.24 -1.99 -16.90
N PHE A 3 15.03 -0.71 -16.60
CA PHE A 3 15.92 0.39 -16.91
C PHE A 3 16.22 1.22 -15.66
N VAL A 4 17.45 1.70 -15.52
CA VAL A 4 17.88 2.60 -14.44
C VAL A 4 18.68 3.75 -15.06
N GLY A 5 18.35 4.99 -14.70
CA GLY A 5 19.01 6.17 -15.31
C GLY A 5 18.81 6.28 -16.84
N GLY A 6 17.76 5.66 -17.38
CA GLY A 6 17.48 5.61 -18.82
C GLY A 6 18.22 4.52 -19.60
N LEU A 7 19.08 3.73 -18.94
CA LEU A 7 19.84 2.64 -19.56
C LEU A 7 19.25 1.28 -19.19
N PRO A 8 19.30 0.26 -20.09
CA PRO A 8 18.92 -1.11 -19.75
C PRO A 8 19.73 -1.60 -18.55
N PHE A 9 19.05 -2.13 -17.55
CA PHE A 9 19.69 -2.72 -16.39
C PHE A 9 20.09 -4.17 -16.71
N SER A 10 21.35 -4.51 -16.45
CA SER A 10 21.87 -5.87 -16.58
C SER A 10 22.71 -6.20 -15.36
N THR A 11 22.55 -7.42 -14.83
CA THR A 11 23.50 -8.00 -13.88
C THR A 11 24.57 -8.77 -14.66
N ASN A 12 25.83 -8.73 -14.25
CA ASN A 12 26.95 -9.31 -15.01
C ASN A 12 27.00 -10.86 -15.03
N ASN A 13 25.96 -11.58 -14.57
CA ASN A 13 25.91 -13.04 -14.59
C ASN A 13 24.99 -13.54 -15.70
N SER A 14 25.57 -13.72 -16.89
CA SER A 14 24.94 -14.19 -18.12
C SER A 14 24.72 -15.71 -18.16
N SER A 15 24.08 -16.29 -17.15
CA SER A 15 23.53 -17.65 -17.23
C SER A 15 22.14 -17.69 -16.59
N TRP A 16 21.12 -17.49 -17.43
CA TRP A 16 19.72 -17.54 -17.01
C TRP A 16 19.29 -18.99 -16.71
N SER A 17 19.34 -19.37 -15.43
CA SER A 17 18.61 -20.51 -14.86
C SER A 17 17.78 -20.07 -13.66
N SER A 18 16.46 -20.26 -13.72
CA SER A 18 15.47 -19.82 -12.74
C SER A 18 15.70 -20.40 -11.33
N SER A 19 16.44 -19.69 -10.46
CA SER A 19 16.60 -20.01 -9.04
C SER A 19 16.33 -18.79 -8.14
N SER A 20 15.89 -19.04 -6.91
CA SER A 20 15.58 -18.00 -5.90
C SER A 20 16.75 -17.06 -5.59
N SER A 21 18.00 -17.49 -5.81
CA SER A 21 19.21 -16.68 -5.69
C SER A 21 19.30 -15.55 -6.73
N GLN A 22 18.62 -15.66 -7.87
CA GLN A 22 18.66 -14.62 -8.90
C GLN A 22 17.94 -13.34 -8.48
N GLY A 23 16.81 -13.48 -7.78
CA GLY A 23 16.04 -12.33 -7.29
C GLY A 23 16.83 -11.52 -6.26
N SER A 24 17.55 -12.18 -5.36
CA SER A 24 18.43 -11.52 -4.40
C SER A 24 19.59 -10.78 -5.08
N ASP A 25 20.21 -11.38 -6.09
CA ASP A 25 21.34 -10.75 -6.79
C ASP A 25 20.90 -9.49 -7.56
N ILE A 26 19.74 -9.54 -8.21
CA ILE A 26 19.14 -8.37 -8.89
C ILE A 26 18.83 -7.27 -7.87
N LEU A 27 18.22 -7.63 -6.73
CA LEU A 27 17.89 -6.66 -5.69
C LEU A 27 19.15 -5.98 -5.13
N VAL A 28 20.19 -6.76 -4.81
CA VAL A 28 21.47 -6.22 -4.33
C VAL A 28 22.08 -5.28 -5.36
N ALA A 29 22.15 -5.70 -6.63
CA ALA A 29 22.68 -4.87 -7.70
C ALA A 29 21.88 -3.56 -7.91
N LEU A 30 20.56 -3.59 -7.74
CA LEU A 30 19.72 -2.38 -7.77
C LEU A 30 19.96 -1.49 -6.55
N LEU A 31 20.09 -2.06 -5.34
CA LEU A 31 20.36 -1.32 -4.11
C LEU A 31 21.72 -0.62 -4.14
N GLU A 32 22.71 -1.19 -4.83
CA GLU A 32 24.05 -0.64 -4.98
C GLU A 32 24.20 0.27 -6.21
N HIS A 33 23.21 0.30 -7.12
CA HIS A 33 23.30 1.08 -8.35
C HIS A 33 23.41 2.59 -8.05
N PRO A 34 24.45 3.30 -8.54
CA PRO A 34 24.74 4.68 -8.14
C PRO A 34 23.57 5.67 -8.30
N VAL A 35 22.80 5.55 -9.39
CA VAL A 35 21.61 6.38 -9.64
C VAL A 35 20.53 6.16 -8.56
N LEU A 36 20.31 4.91 -8.13
CA LEU A 36 19.29 4.58 -7.14
C LEU A 36 19.76 4.91 -5.72
N VAL A 37 21.06 4.73 -5.44
CA VAL A 37 21.69 5.22 -4.20
C VAL A 37 21.53 6.73 -4.09
N SER A 38 21.84 7.49 -5.15
CA SER A 38 21.66 8.94 -5.17
C SER A 38 20.19 9.34 -4.98
N ALA A 39 19.25 8.70 -5.69
CA ALA A 39 17.82 8.96 -5.52
C ALA A 39 17.33 8.64 -4.10
N SER A 40 17.81 7.56 -3.50
CA SER A 40 17.53 7.17 -2.11
C SER A 40 18.05 8.20 -1.11
N HIS A 41 19.27 8.72 -1.30
CA HIS A 41 19.80 9.79 -0.45
C HIS A 41 19.01 11.09 -0.59
N SER A 42 18.62 11.47 -1.80
CA SER A 42 17.75 12.63 -2.03
C SER A 42 16.41 12.46 -1.33
N PHE A 43 15.77 11.29 -1.44
CA PHE A 43 14.53 10.98 -0.74
C PHE A 43 14.69 11.04 0.78
N LYS A 44 15.77 10.46 1.32
CA LYS A 44 16.13 10.51 2.75
C LYS A 44 16.32 11.93 3.28
N SER A 45 16.74 12.87 2.44
CA SER A 45 16.97 14.27 2.80
C SER A 45 15.72 15.16 2.75
N MET A 46 14.59 14.65 2.25
CA MET A 46 13.33 15.41 2.20
C MET A 46 12.71 15.54 3.58
N GLU A 47 11.99 16.64 3.80
CA GLU A 47 11.12 16.79 4.97
C GLU A 47 9.90 15.87 4.84
N GLU A 48 9.57 15.17 5.93
CA GLU A 48 8.39 14.31 5.97
C GLU A 48 7.12 15.15 5.95
N THR A 49 6.27 14.90 4.94
CA THR A 49 4.98 15.57 4.81
C THR A 49 3.98 15.00 5.80
N LYS A 50 3.50 15.83 6.72
CA LYS A 50 2.44 15.46 7.66
C LYS A 50 1.07 15.76 7.05
N VAL A 51 0.31 14.72 6.75
CA VAL A 51 -1.02 14.83 6.13
C VAL A 51 -2.08 14.81 7.22
N SER A 52 -2.91 15.86 7.23
CA SER A 52 -4.07 16.00 8.10
C SER A 52 -5.26 16.57 7.33
N VAL A 53 -6.48 16.26 7.77
CA VAL A 53 -7.69 16.86 7.19
C VAL A 53 -7.89 18.23 7.83
N SER A 54 -7.53 19.30 7.13
CA SER A 54 -7.84 20.67 7.56
C SER A 54 -9.20 21.11 7.02
N SER A 55 -10.12 21.43 7.93
CA SER A 55 -11.44 22.00 7.62
C SER A 55 -11.41 23.47 7.15
N GLU A 56 -10.24 24.11 7.17
CA GLU A 56 -10.10 25.55 6.93
C GLU A 56 -9.66 25.92 5.50
N THR A 57 -9.37 24.92 4.66
CA THR A 57 -8.95 25.19 3.27
C THR A 57 -10.16 25.34 2.34
N PRO A 58 -10.29 26.44 1.56
CA PRO A 58 -11.44 26.65 0.67
C PRO A 58 -11.58 25.60 -0.43
N SER A 59 -10.48 24.95 -0.80
CA SER A 59 -10.42 23.83 -1.74
C SER A 59 -9.50 22.75 -1.18
N PRO A 60 -10.03 21.79 -0.40
CA PRO A 60 -9.23 20.74 0.19
C PRO A 60 -8.62 19.87 -0.91
N SER A 61 -7.30 19.63 -0.82
CA SER A 61 -6.59 18.74 -1.72
C SER A 61 -7.26 17.37 -1.74
N LYS A 62 -7.51 16.83 -2.93
CA LYS A 62 -8.12 15.51 -3.09
C LYS A 62 -7.04 14.46 -2.97
N TYR A 63 -7.12 13.64 -1.93
CA TYR A 63 -6.19 12.52 -1.78
C TYR A 63 -6.90 11.19 -1.60
N VAL A 64 -6.14 10.13 -1.88
CA VAL A 64 -6.51 8.73 -1.71
C VAL A 64 -5.45 8.07 -0.83
N TYR A 65 -5.85 7.64 0.36
CA TYR A 65 -5.01 6.87 1.27
C TYR A 65 -5.20 5.37 1.01
N VAL A 66 -4.12 4.59 1.05
CA VAL A 66 -4.09 3.13 0.83
C VAL A 66 -3.56 2.44 2.09
N PHE A 67 -4.33 1.51 2.67
CA PHE A 67 -3.86 0.69 3.79
C PHE A 67 -2.97 -0.46 3.30
N GLN A 68 -2.30 -1.09 4.26
CA GLN A 68 -1.66 -2.39 4.08
C GLN A 68 -2.56 -3.36 3.30
N ARG A 69 -1.97 -4.08 2.34
CA ARG A 69 -2.60 -5.03 1.41
C ARG A 69 -3.61 -4.42 0.43
N GLU A 70 -3.81 -3.11 0.43
CA GLU A 70 -4.64 -2.44 -0.57
C GLU A 70 -3.80 -1.90 -1.74
N TYR A 71 -4.48 -1.57 -2.82
CA TYR A 71 -3.93 -0.77 -3.92
C TYR A 71 -4.96 0.23 -4.42
N ALA A 72 -4.47 1.29 -5.06
CA ALA A 72 -5.30 2.24 -5.79
C ALA A 72 -4.57 2.72 -7.03
N THR A 73 -5.28 2.76 -8.15
CA THR A 73 -4.86 3.47 -9.37
C THR A 73 -5.63 4.77 -9.45
N VAL A 74 -4.97 5.89 -9.70
CA VAL A 74 -5.56 7.22 -9.67
C VAL A 74 -5.23 8.01 -10.94
N ASP A 75 -6.24 8.73 -11.43
CA ASP A 75 -6.14 9.73 -12.49
C ASP A 75 -5.76 11.09 -11.88
N PRO A 76 -4.67 11.74 -12.34
CA PRO A 76 -4.29 13.08 -11.89
C PRO A 76 -5.32 14.18 -12.19
N ALA A 77 -6.32 13.95 -13.04
CA ALA A 77 -7.43 14.87 -13.25
C ALA A 77 -8.44 14.85 -12.08
N LEU A 78 -8.44 13.79 -11.26
CA LEU A 78 -9.43 13.57 -10.20
C LEU A 78 -8.82 13.57 -8.80
N VAL A 79 -7.57 13.15 -8.67
CA VAL A 79 -6.86 12.99 -7.39
C VAL A 79 -5.57 13.77 -7.44
N ASP A 80 -5.32 14.65 -6.47
CA ASP A 80 -4.08 15.44 -6.37
C ASP A 80 -2.93 14.64 -5.75
N TYR A 81 -3.26 13.80 -4.76
CA TYR A 81 -2.28 13.01 -4.01
C TYR A 81 -2.73 11.59 -3.73
N VAL A 82 -1.80 10.64 -3.72
CA VAL A 82 -2.05 9.26 -3.30
C VAL A 82 -0.91 8.78 -2.42
N GLY A 83 -1.21 8.08 -1.33
CA GLY A 83 -0.17 7.69 -0.38
C GLY A 83 -0.58 6.60 0.60
N THR A 84 0.40 6.17 1.38
CA THR A 84 0.28 5.12 2.40
C THR A 84 1.29 5.37 3.51
N ASP A 85 1.00 4.94 4.73
CA ASP A 85 1.96 4.91 5.83
C ASP A 85 1.83 3.63 6.66
N GLU A 86 2.43 3.63 7.87
CA GLU A 86 2.48 2.48 8.79
C GLU A 86 3.29 1.28 8.25
N ALA A 87 4.09 1.46 7.20
CA ALA A 87 4.97 0.41 6.68
C ALA A 87 6.19 0.23 7.59
N THR A 88 6.23 -0.90 8.31
CA THR A 88 7.38 -1.31 9.12
C THR A 88 8.27 -2.30 8.36
N THR A 89 7.77 -3.50 8.12
CA THR A 89 8.42 -4.55 7.31
C THR A 89 7.83 -4.65 5.90
N CYS A 90 6.65 -4.06 5.70
CA CYS A 90 5.96 -4.03 4.42
C CYS A 90 6.69 -3.15 3.39
N VAL A 91 6.32 -3.31 2.12
CA VAL A 91 6.90 -2.55 1.01
C VAL A 91 5.80 -1.77 0.30
N GLY A 92 5.95 -0.45 0.26
CA GLY A 92 5.11 0.38 -0.59
C GLY A 92 5.66 0.45 -2.02
N LEU A 93 4.79 0.30 -3.01
CA LEU A 93 5.12 0.29 -4.44
C LEU A 93 4.38 1.40 -5.17
N VAL A 94 5.05 2.07 -6.12
CA VAL A 94 4.45 3.06 -7.02
C VAL A 94 4.76 2.68 -8.46
N ILE A 95 3.73 2.57 -9.30
CA ILE A 95 3.82 2.38 -10.74
C ILE A 95 3.14 3.57 -11.42
N ARG A 96 3.88 4.28 -12.27
CA ARG A 96 3.36 5.44 -12.99
C ARG A 96 3.54 5.27 -14.49
N ASN A 97 2.45 5.35 -15.24
CA ASN A 97 2.54 5.48 -16.69
C ASN A 97 2.81 6.94 -17.04
N ARG A 98 3.97 7.20 -17.66
CA ARG A 98 4.41 8.56 -18.00
C ARG A 98 3.65 9.18 -19.17
N ARG A 99 2.98 8.37 -19.99
CA ARG A 99 2.20 8.81 -21.16
C ARG A 99 0.84 9.37 -20.72
N ASN A 100 0.04 8.55 -20.05
CA ASN A 100 -1.31 8.92 -19.60
C ASN A 100 -1.33 9.52 -18.18
N ARG A 101 -0.20 9.49 -17.46
CA ARG A 101 -0.03 10.01 -16.09
C ARG A 101 -0.85 9.27 -15.02
N MET A 102 -1.43 8.12 -15.33
CA MET A 102 -2.05 7.25 -14.34
C MET A 102 -1.00 6.77 -13.33
N THR A 103 -1.35 6.81 -12.05
CA THR A 103 -0.47 6.37 -10.96
C THR A 103 -1.16 5.29 -10.16
N SER A 104 -0.54 4.12 -10.04
CA SER A 104 -0.97 3.09 -9.11
C SER A 104 0.01 3.01 -7.94
N ILE A 105 -0.54 2.93 -6.72
CA ILE A 105 0.26 2.59 -5.54
C ILE A 105 -0.32 1.34 -4.87
N ALA A 106 0.54 0.59 -4.16
CA ALA A 106 0.14 -0.53 -3.33
C ALA A 106 1.00 -0.58 -2.06
N HIS A 107 0.44 -1.15 -1.01
CA HIS A 107 1.16 -1.44 0.24
C HIS A 107 1.23 -2.96 0.40
N MET A 108 2.36 -3.57 0.07
CA MET A 108 2.52 -5.02 0.00
C MET A 108 3.10 -5.57 1.31
N ASP A 109 2.43 -6.54 1.91
CA ASP A 109 2.78 -7.14 3.20
C ASP A 109 3.15 -8.63 3.12
N ASN A 110 2.97 -9.25 1.96
CA ASN A 110 3.17 -10.68 1.77
C ASN A 110 3.70 -10.98 0.36
N PRO A 111 4.67 -11.90 0.17
CA PRO A 111 5.13 -12.29 -1.16
C PRO A 111 4.04 -12.94 -2.03
N GLU A 112 3.07 -13.64 -1.44
CA GLU A 112 2.01 -14.36 -2.17
C GLU A 112 1.06 -13.44 -2.93
N ILE A 113 1.01 -12.15 -2.59
CA ILE A 113 0.14 -11.18 -3.27
C ILE A 113 0.84 -10.40 -4.39
N VAL A 114 2.15 -10.58 -4.56
CA VAL A 114 2.96 -9.74 -5.45
C VAL A 114 2.58 -9.97 -6.91
N ASP A 115 2.52 -11.21 -7.37
CA ASP A 115 2.31 -11.52 -8.79
C ASP A 115 0.95 -11.03 -9.30
N ILE A 116 -0.14 -11.48 -8.67
CA ILE A 116 -1.49 -11.06 -9.06
C ILE A 116 -1.69 -9.57 -8.73
N GLY A 117 -1.13 -9.06 -7.63
CA GLY A 117 -1.20 -7.66 -7.27
C GLY A 117 -0.57 -6.74 -8.33
N LEU A 118 0.58 -7.12 -8.88
CA LEU A 118 1.20 -6.41 -10.00
C LEU A 118 0.31 -6.47 -11.25
N CYS A 119 -0.30 -7.61 -11.57
CA CYS A 119 -1.27 -7.71 -12.66
C CYS A 119 -2.47 -6.77 -12.44
N GLN A 120 -3.04 -6.73 -11.23
CA GLN A 120 -4.13 -5.83 -10.87
C GLN A 120 -3.73 -4.36 -11.10
N MET A 121 -2.57 -3.93 -10.61
CA MET A 121 -2.08 -2.56 -10.79
C MET A 121 -1.82 -2.22 -12.26
N LEU A 122 -1.14 -3.10 -13.00
CA LEU A 122 -0.77 -2.86 -14.41
C LEU A 122 -2.00 -2.80 -15.31
N SER A 123 -3.02 -3.63 -15.04
CA SER A 123 -4.26 -3.65 -15.82
C SER A 123 -4.99 -2.31 -15.87
N LEU A 124 -4.81 -1.45 -14.86
CA LEU A 124 -5.47 -0.13 -14.77
C LEU A 124 -4.55 1.03 -15.18
N VAL A 125 -3.24 0.77 -15.33
CA VAL A 125 -2.23 1.81 -15.62
C VAL A 125 -1.83 1.82 -17.10
N VAL A 126 -1.86 0.66 -17.76
CA VAL A 126 -1.53 0.51 -19.19
C VAL A 126 -2.72 0.94 -20.04
N ASP A 127 -2.46 1.62 -21.15
CA ASP A 127 -3.51 2.01 -22.09
C ASP A 127 -4.08 0.76 -22.78
N HIS A 128 -5.39 0.58 -22.76
CA HIS A 128 -6.08 -0.52 -23.49
C HIS A 128 -6.22 -0.26 -24.99
N ASP A 129 -5.71 0.86 -25.49
CA ASP A 129 -5.95 1.38 -26.85
C ASP A 129 -5.05 0.73 -27.93
N LEU A 130 -4.81 -0.57 -27.79
CA LEU A 130 -4.21 -1.40 -28.83
C LEU A 130 -5.19 -2.52 -29.18
N ASP A 131 -6.20 -2.15 -30.00
CA ASP A 131 -6.87 -3.03 -30.96
C ASP A 131 -5.84 -3.58 -31.98
N ALA A 132 -4.82 -4.26 -31.49
CA ALA A 132 -3.86 -4.99 -32.29
C ALA A 132 -4.14 -6.48 -32.05
N GLU A 133 -4.47 -7.20 -33.11
CA GLU A 133 -4.25 -8.65 -33.17
C GLU A 133 -2.84 -8.93 -32.61
N LEU A 134 -2.76 -9.47 -31.39
CA LEU A 134 -1.52 -9.56 -30.63
C LEU A 134 -0.96 -10.97 -30.71
N ASP A 135 0.08 -11.15 -31.53
CA ASP A 135 1.15 -12.08 -31.19
C ASP A 135 1.76 -11.63 -29.85
N VAL A 136 1.69 -12.48 -28.84
CA VAL A 136 2.02 -12.16 -27.43
C VAL A 136 3.50 -11.85 -27.26
N PHE A 137 3.88 -10.58 -27.41
CA PHE A 137 5.15 -10.02 -26.92
C PHE A 137 4.91 -8.66 -26.28
N SER A 138 4.46 -8.66 -25.03
CA SER A 138 4.44 -7.45 -24.21
C SER A 138 5.88 -6.99 -23.94
N SER A 139 6.29 -5.87 -24.55
CA SER A 139 7.65 -5.32 -24.48
C SER A 139 7.75 -4.13 -23.52
N GLU A 140 7.07 -4.16 -22.37
CA GLU A 140 7.08 -3.02 -21.45
C GLU A 140 8.48 -2.76 -20.88
N LYS A 141 8.80 -1.48 -20.80
CA LYS A 141 10.05 -0.96 -20.24
C LYS A 141 9.75 -0.31 -18.89
N PHE A 142 10.27 -0.89 -17.81
CA PHE A 142 10.11 -0.38 -16.46
C PHE A 142 11.32 0.42 -16.05
N HIS A 143 11.14 1.72 -15.83
CA HIS A 143 12.21 2.60 -15.37
C HIS A 143 12.14 2.73 -13.85
N VAL A 144 13.09 2.13 -13.14
CA VAL A 144 13.18 2.26 -11.68
C VAL A 144 13.81 3.62 -11.37
N GLN A 145 13.05 4.48 -10.71
CA GLN A 145 13.48 5.85 -10.36
C GLN A 145 13.96 5.97 -8.93
N THR A 146 13.40 5.18 -8.01
CA THR A 146 13.72 5.24 -6.58
C THR A 146 13.58 3.85 -6.01
N LEU A 147 14.55 3.44 -5.17
CA LEU A 147 14.51 2.20 -4.40
C LEU A 147 14.99 2.52 -2.98
N HIS A 148 14.03 2.77 -2.09
CA HIS A 148 14.28 3.19 -0.71
C HIS A 148 13.71 2.16 0.27
N VAL A 149 14.31 0.97 0.28
CA VAL A 149 13.91 -0.19 1.09
C VAL A 149 15.12 -0.76 1.81
N LEU A 150 14.89 -1.67 2.77
CA LEU A 150 15.96 -2.35 3.52
C LEU A 150 16.98 -1.34 4.10
N GLY A 151 18.28 -1.56 3.88
CA GLY A 151 19.35 -0.71 4.43
C GLY A 151 19.18 0.79 4.10
N HIS A 152 18.60 1.12 2.96
CA HIS A 152 18.34 2.51 2.57
C HIS A 152 17.31 3.21 3.46
N ASN A 153 16.29 2.48 3.92
CA ASN A 153 15.25 2.97 4.82
C ASN A 153 15.43 2.47 6.27
N THR A 154 16.61 1.94 6.66
CA THR A 154 16.83 1.44 8.03
C THR A 154 17.62 2.45 8.87
N LYS A 155 17.13 2.74 10.07
CA LYS A 155 17.88 3.35 11.17
C LYS A 155 17.94 2.39 12.36
N ARG A 156 18.91 2.58 13.25
CA ARG A 156 19.04 1.80 14.49
C ARG A 156 19.05 2.71 15.70
N ASP A 157 18.42 2.26 16.78
CA ASP A 157 18.51 2.93 18.07
C ASP A 157 19.80 2.55 18.82
N SER A 158 19.97 3.08 20.04
CA SER A 158 21.12 2.78 20.89
C SER A 158 21.17 1.34 21.39
N GLN A 159 20.06 0.60 21.32
CA GLN A 159 19.96 -0.82 21.70
C GLN A 159 20.18 -1.75 20.50
N GLY A 160 20.36 -1.20 19.30
CA GLY A 160 20.57 -1.94 18.06
C GLY A 160 19.29 -2.38 17.36
N ASN A 161 18.11 -2.04 17.88
CA ASN A 161 16.83 -2.34 17.25
C ASN A 161 16.72 -1.59 15.92
N ALA A 162 16.20 -2.25 14.89
CA ALA A 162 16.07 -1.68 13.55
C ALA A 162 14.67 -1.07 13.35
N TYR A 163 14.64 0.09 12.69
CA TYR A 163 13.42 0.86 12.42
C TYR A 163 13.44 1.42 11.01
N PRO A 164 12.28 1.61 10.38
CA PRO A 164 12.16 2.47 9.22
C PRO A 164 12.64 3.90 9.51
N ILE A 165 13.29 4.54 8.55
CA ILE A 165 13.54 5.98 8.60
C ILE A 165 12.21 6.71 8.40
N PHE A 166 11.48 6.33 7.35
CA PHE A 166 10.12 6.76 7.05
C PHE A 166 9.18 5.54 6.99
N HIS A 167 7.95 5.72 7.48
CA HIS A 167 6.91 4.69 7.49
C HIS A 167 5.94 4.80 6.32
N GLY A 168 6.06 5.85 5.50
CA GLY A 168 5.11 6.14 4.45
C GLY A 168 5.64 7.11 3.41
N PHE A 169 4.83 7.29 2.37
CA PHE A 169 5.09 8.23 1.29
C PHE A 169 3.80 8.83 0.74
N LEU A 170 3.97 9.94 0.03
CA LEU A 170 2.93 10.61 -0.73
C LEU A 170 3.43 10.84 -2.16
N VAL A 171 2.55 10.62 -3.13
CA VAL A 171 2.80 10.91 -4.54
C VAL A 171 1.90 12.06 -4.97
N LYS A 172 2.49 13.14 -5.48
CA LYS A 172 1.75 14.19 -6.19
C LYS A 172 1.45 13.70 -7.61
N THR A 173 0.19 13.43 -7.91
CA THR A 173 -0.22 12.70 -9.12
C THR A 173 0.07 13.47 -10.41
N CYS A 174 -0.06 14.79 -10.40
CA CYS A 174 0.12 15.60 -11.60
C CYS A 174 1.57 15.58 -12.10
N THR A 175 2.55 15.54 -11.19
CA THR A 175 3.98 15.49 -11.52
C THR A 175 4.58 14.09 -11.42
N GLY A 176 4.02 13.21 -10.59
CA GLY A 176 4.63 11.95 -10.17
C GLY A 176 5.72 12.12 -9.11
N SER A 177 5.79 13.29 -8.46
CA SER A 177 6.79 13.55 -7.41
C SER A 177 6.48 12.75 -6.16
N LEU A 178 7.48 12.06 -5.62
CA LEU A 178 7.42 11.23 -4.41
C LEU A 178 8.07 11.98 -3.24
N SER A 179 7.42 12.00 -2.08
CA SER A 179 7.96 12.53 -0.83
C SER A 179 7.66 11.59 0.35
N PRO A 180 8.50 11.56 1.40
CA PRO A 180 8.16 10.86 2.63
C PRO A 180 6.93 11.49 3.28
N ALA A 181 6.07 10.68 3.89
CA ALA A 181 4.84 11.19 4.51
C ALA A 181 4.35 10.34 5.67
N SER A 182 3.63 11.00 6.58
CA SER A 182 2.85 10.39 7.65
C SER A 182 1.43 10.95 7.65
N PHE A 183 0.47 10.13 8.04
CA PHE A 183 -0.94 10.46 8.06
C PHE A 183 -1.44 10.45 9.50
N ASP A 184 -2.29 11.41 9.87
CA ASP A 184 -2.97 11.34 11.17
C ASP A 184 -4.22 10.43 11.11
N GLY A 185 -4.82 10.15 12.28
CA GLY A 185 -6.01 9.33 12.36
C GLY A 185 -7.23 9.89 11.60
N THR A 186 -7.25 11.18 11.27
CA THR A 186 -8.36 11.81 10.53
C THR A 186 -8.22 11.64 9.02
N SER A 187 -6.99 11.40 8.55
CA SER A 187 -6.68 11.34 7.12
C SER A 187 -6.71 9.94 6.51
N ARG A 188 -6.74 8.88 7.32
CA ARG A 188 -6.84 7.48 6.83
C ARG A 188 -8.27 7.06 6.46
N CYS A 189 -8.97 7.92 5.73
CA CYS A 189 -10.38 7.79 5.37
C CYS A 189 -10.58 7.24 3.93
N PRO A 190 -11.80 6.80 3.57
CA PRO A 190 -12.96 6.51 4.41
C PRO A 190 -12.89 5.13 5.07
N ASP A 191 -13.85 4.88 5.98
CA ASP A 191 -14.15 3.55 6.57
C ASP A 191 -12.93 2.79 7.13
N GLU A 192 -12.04 3.56 7.76
CA GLU A 192 -10.78 3.11 8.36
C GLU A 192 -10.91 1.76 9.07
N MET A 193 -11.89 1.65 9.97
CA MET A 193 -12.12 0.44 10.76
C MET A 193 -12.38 -0.80 9.89
N VAL A 194 -13.28 -0.70 8.91
CA VAL A 194 -13.64 -1.85 8.05
C VAL A 194 -12.47 -2.21 7.15
N ARG A 195 -11.75 -1.22 6.62
CA ARG A 195 -10.57 -1.44 5.76
C ARG A 195 -9.44 -2.13 6.51
N ARG A 196 -9.14 -1.71 7.75
CA ARG A 196 -8.17 -2.43 8.62
C ARG A 196 -8.60 -3.87 8.91
N ILE A 197 -9.89 -4.10 9.19
CA ILE A 197 -10.43 -5.46 9.38
C ILE A 197 -10.24 -6.30 8.12
N ARG A 198 -10.42 -5.73 6.91
CA ARG A 198 -10.18 -6.44 5.64
C ARG A 198 -8.75 -6.94 5.55
N VAL A 199 -7.75 -6.16 5.98
CA VAL A 199 -6.34 -6.58 5.96
C VAL A 199 -6.18 -7.91 6.68
N THR A 200 -6.63 -7.99 7.94
CA THR A 200 -6.42 -9.21 8.74
C THR A 200 -7.39 -10.34 8.42
N SER A 201 -8.56 -10.05 7.84
CA SER A 201 -9.58 -11.06 7.49
C SER A 201 -9.33 -11.68 6.10
N SER A 202 -8.67 -10.94 5.19
CA SER A 202 -8.38 -11.40 3.84
C SER A 202 -7.48 -12.64 3.79
N TYR A 203 -6.69 -12.88 4.83
CA TYR A 203 -5.88 -14.09 4.99
C TYR A 203 -6.73 -15.37 5.18
N GLU A 204 -7.96 -15.27 5.68
CA GLU A 204 -8.87 -16.41 5.84
C GLU A 204 -9.96 -16.46 4.75
N ASP A 205 -10.16 -15.37 4.00
CA ASP A 205 -11.17 -15.28 2.95
C ASP A 205 -10.59 -15.64 1.58
N THR A 206 -10.82 -16.88 1.16
CA THR A 206 -10.30 -17.44 -0.09
C THR A 206 -10.60 -16.63 -1.36
N SER A 207 -11.59 -15.74 -1.38
CA SER A 207 -11.82 -14.86 -2.54
C SER A 207 -10.68 -13.85 -2.77
N TRP A 208 -9.86 -13.61 -1.75
CA TRP A 208 -8.72 -12.69 -1.74
C TRP A 208 -7.36 -13.38 -1.83
N ASN A 209 -7.33 -14.70 -2.06
CA ASN A 209 -6.07 -15.44 -2.19
C ASN A 209 -5.18 -14.86 -3.29
N GLY A 210 -3.95 -14.51 -2.91
CA GLY A 210 -2.96 -13.90 -3.78
C GLY A 210 -3.29 -12.49 -4.28
N LYS A 211 -4.39 -11.85 -3.86
CA LYS A 211 -4.83 -10.55 -4.38
C LYS A 211 -4.52 -9.41 -3.42
N LEU A 212 -4.27 -8.24 -4.00
CA LEU A 212 -4.43 -6.97 -3.30
C LEU A 212 -5.92 -6.64 -3.16
N LEU A 213 -6.25 -5.93 -2.09
CA LEU A 213 -7.59 -5.50 -1.75
C LEU A 213 -7.98 -4.27 -2.59
N GLU A 214 -8.97 -4.47 -3.46
CA GLU A 214 -9.58 -3.42 -4.27
C GLU A 214 -10.38 -2.45 -3.39
N THR A 215 -10.12 -1.15 -3.51
CA THR A 215 -10.70 -0.12 -2.62
C THR A 215 -11.10 1.17 -3.30
N TYR A 216 -10.48 1.56 -4.41
CA TYR A 216 -10.73 2.85 -5.07
C TYR A 216 -10.99 2.66 -6.57
N ASP A 217 -12.10 3.23 -7.03
CA ASP A 217 -12.46 3.34 -8.44
C ASP A 217 -12.17 4.77 -8.92
N THR A 218 -11.14 4.88 -9.75
CA THR A 218 -10.72 6.16 -10.32
C THR A 218 -11.68 6.70 -11.37
N GLN A 219 -12.47 5.88 -12.05
CA GLN A 219 -13.37 6.38 -13.10
C GLN A 219 -14.52 7.20 -12.50
N THR A 220 -14.94 6.83 -11.29
CA THR A 220 -16.07 7.46 -10.61
C THR A 220 -15.69 8.31 -9.40
N ASP A 221 -14.39 8.42 -9.08
CA ASP A 221 -13.85 9.03 -7.85
C ASP A 221 -14.56 8.52 -6.58
N ARG A 222 -14.57 7.19 -6.43
CA ARG A 222 -15.26 6.51 -5.32
C ARG A 222 -14.37 5.51 -4.63
N PHE A 223 -14.48 5.43 -3.32
CA PHE A 223 -14.04 4.23 -2.61
C PHE A 223 -15.12 3.16 -2.76
N VAL A 224 -14.74 2.00 -3.31
CA VAL A 224 -15.58 0.81 -3.45
C VAL A 224 -14.95 -0.29 -2.61
N ILE A 225 -15.34 -0.36 -1.33
CA ILE A 225 -14.76 -1.29 -0.37
C ILE A 225 -15.44 -2.64 -0.55
N ALA A 226 -14.77 -3.52 -1.28
CA ALA A 226 -15.29 -4.85 -1.60
C ALA A 226 -15.47 -5.72 -0.33
N PRO A 227 -16.45 -6.63 -0.31
CA PRO A 227 -16.71 -7.50 0.82
C PRO A 227 -15.51 -8.36 1.21
N CYS A 228 -15.31 -8.54 2.51
CA CYS A 228 -14.37 -9.48 3.08
C CYS A 228 -15.06 -10.24 4.21
N ARG A 229 -14.86 -11.56 4.23
CA ARG A 229 -15.52 -12.47 5.16
C ARG A 229 -14.59 -12.74 6.34
N TRP A 230 -15.14 -12.71 7.55
CA TRP A 230 -14.47 -13.28 8.73
C TRP A 230 -15.23 -14.48 9.26
N THR A 231 -14.50 -15.36 9.93
CA THR A 231 -15.00 -16.67 10.38
C THR A 231 -15.23 -16.68 11.90
N VAL A 232 -15.94 -17.69 12.39
CA VAL A 232 -16.05 -17.96 13.84
C VAL A 232 -14.67 -18.22 14.46
N ARG A 233 -13.75 -18.85 13.71
CA ARG A 233 -12.36 -19.05 14.14
C ARG A 233 -11.67 -17.71 14.39
N LYS A 234 -11.80 -16.75 13.46
CA LYS A 234 -11.26 -15.39 13.63
C LYS A 234 -11.79 -14.75 14.92
N LEU A 235 -13.08 -14.89 15.21
CA LEU A 235 -13.68 -14.36 16.44
C LEU A 235 -13.08 -14.98 17.70
N HIS A 236 -12.88 -16.30 17.75
CA HIS A 236 -12.23 -16.95 18.89
C HIS A 236 -10.78 -16.48 19.10
N ILE A 237 -10.04 -16.30 18.02
CA ILE A 237 -8.67 -15.74 18.06
C ILE A 237 -8.72 -14.33 18.65
N VAL A 238 -9.59 -13.47 18.13
CA VAL A 238 -9.76 -12.09 18.57
C VAL A 238 -10.16 -11.99 20.03
N MET A 239 -11.13 -12.80 20.49
CA MET A 239 -11.56 -12.83 21.89
C MET A 239 -10.42 -13.24 22.84
N SER A 240 -9.57 -14.17 22.42
CA SER A 240 -8.41 -14.61 23.19
C SER A 240 -7.32 -13.55 23.25
N LEU A 241 -7.01 -12.91 22.11
CA LEU A 241 -6.01 -11.84 22.03
C LEU A 241 -6.43 -10.60 22.83
N GLN A 242 -7.73 -10.30 22.91
CA GLN A 242 -8.22 -9.13 23.62
C GLN A 242 -7.94 -9.14 25.13
N GLN A 243 -7.80 -10.33 25.72
CA GLN A 243 -7.49 -10.50 27.15
C GLN A 243 -6.02 -10.29 27.49
N LEU A 244 -5.15 -10.15 26.48
CA LEU A 244 -3.72 -9.98 26.68
C LEU A 244 -3.36 -8.52 27.01
N SER A 245 -2.19 -8.33 27.64
CA SER A 245 -1.61 -7.00 27.85
C SER A 245 -1.17 -6.38 26.53
N ASP A 246 -0.97 -5.06 26.51
CA ASP A 246 -0.54 -4.35 25.30
C ASP A 246 0.83 -4.83 24.80
N GLU A 247 1.77 -5.12 25.71
CA GLU A 247 3.08 -5.70 25.38
C GLU A 247 2.95 -7.07 24.69
N GLU A 248 2.04 -7.92 25.20
CA GLU A 248 1.85 -9.25 24.64
C GLU A 248 1.13 -9.20 23.30
N ILE A 249 0.18 -8.28 23.13
CA ILE A 249 -0.47 -8.01 21.83
C ILE A 249 0.58 -7.56 20.81
N LEU A 250 1.40 -6.58 21.18
CA LEU A 250 2.45 -6.05 20.32
C LEU A 250 3.40 -7.17 19.88
N ARG A 251 3.89 -7.97 20.83
CA ARG A 251 4.79 -9.09 20.57
C ARG A 251 4.18 -10.18 19.66
N ARG A 252 2.88 -10.47 19.80
CA ARG A 252 2.21 -11.54 19.03
C ARG A 252 1.65 -11.10 17.69
N CYS A 253 1.29 -9.83 17.55
CA CYS A 253 0.51 -9.34 16.41
C CYS A 253 1.31 -8.43 15.47
N SER A 254 2.49 -7.96 15.88
CA SER A 254 3.41 -7.19 15.03
C SER A 254 4.50 -8.09 14.44
N THR A 255 4.94 -7.78 13.22
CA THR A 255 6.15 -8.36 12.61
C THR A 255 7.44 -7.67 13.05
N SER A 256 7.32 -6.49 13.66
CA SER A 256 8.43 -5.66 14.16
C SER A 256 8.00 -4.91 15.44
N PRO A 257 7.82 -5.61 16.58
CA PRO A 257 7.24 -5.04 17.80
C PRO A 257 7.89 -3.74 18.26
N SER A 258 9.21 -3.62 18.12
CA SER A 258 9.95 -2.44 18.54
C SER A 258 9.63 -1.21 17.67
N ALA A 259 9.22 -1.39 16.41
CA ALA A 259 9.11 -0.35 15.40
C ALA A 259 7.68 0.11 15.09
N GLU A 260 6.67 -0.45 15.76
CA GLU A 260 5.28 -0.05 15.55
C GLU A 260 4.99 1.36 16.09
N GLY A 261 3.97 1.99 15.50
CA GLY A 261 3.44 3.27 15.97
C GLY A 261 2.78 3.15 17.35
N PRO A 262 2.70 4.27 18.10
CA PRO A 262 2.14 4.27 19.47
C PRO A 262 0.66 3.87 19.53
N ASP A 263 -0.08 3.99 18.43
CA ASP A 263 -1.50 3.67 18.30
C ASP A 263 -1.76 2.25 17.77
N PHE A 264 -0.72 1.45 17.49
CA PHE A 264 -0.85 0.10 16.92
C PHE A 264 -1.78 -0.81 17.73
N VAL A 265 -1.52 -0.93 19.04
CA VAL A 265 -2.30 -1.81 19.92
C VAL A 265 -3.73 -1.28 20.11
N GLU A 266 -3.89 0.03 20.25
CA GLU A 266 -5.21 0.67 20.34
C GLU A 266 -6.04 0.37 19.09
N ASN A 267 -5.45 0.51 17.91
CA ASN A 267 -6.10 0.21 16.63
C ASN A 267 -6.49 -1.27 16.51
N LEU A 268 -5.65 -2.20 16.98
CA LEU A 268 -6.02 -3.62 17.06
C LEU A 268 -7.23 -3.85 17.97
N ARG A 269 -7.23 -3.26 19.17
CA ARG A 269 -8.35 -3.37 20.12
C ARG A 269 -9.64 -2.80 19.55
N ARG A 270 -9.59 -1.68 18.81
CA ARG A 270 -10.74 -1.10 18.11
C ARG A 270 -11.31 -2.06 17.05
N GLN A 271 -10.45 -2.68 16.23
CA GLN A 271 -10.86 -3.69 15.24
C GLN A 271 -11.52 -4.91 15.90
N TRP A 272 -10.93 -5.40 16.98
CA TRP A 272 -11.44 -6.55 17.72
C TRP A 272 -12.79 -6.28 18.36
N ASN A 273 -12.96 -5.11 18.97
CA ASN A 273 -14.24 -4.65 19.49
C ASN A 273 -15.32 -4.59 18.40
N TYR A 274 -14.97 -4.14 17.19
CA TYR A 274 -15.89 -4.13 16.06
C TYR A 274 -16.31 -5.56 15.68
N LEU A 275 -15.34 -6.47 15.51
CA LEU A 275 -15.60 -7.87 15.15
C LEU A 275 -16.46 -8.60 16.21
N ILE A 276 -16.23 -8.35 17.50
CA ILE A 276 -17.01 -8.96 18.59
C ILE A 276 -18.44 -8.42 18.60
N LYS A 277 -18.63 -7.12 18.35
CA LYS A 277 -19.97 -6.51 18.25
C LYS A 277 -20.72 -6.91 16.98
N ARG A 278 -20.00 -7.31 15.93
CA ARG A 278 -20.53 -7.69 14.60
C ARG A 278 -19.92 -9.02 14.16
N PRO A 279 -20.27 -10.12 14.84
CA PRO A 279 -19.66 -11.42 14.56
C PRO A 279 -20.00 -11.92 13.15
N ASP A 280 -21.12 -11.48 12.58
CA ASP A 280 -21.52 -11.80 11.21
C ASP A 280 -21.08 -10.70 10.23
N TRP A 281 -20.14 -11.03 9.33
CA TRP A 281 -19.65 -10.11 8.29
C TRP A 281 -20.76 -9.57 7.38
N ARG A 282 -21.90 -10.26 7.29
CA ARG A 282 -23.08 -9.82 6.52
C ARG A 282 -23.74 -8.57 7.12
N GLU A 283 -23.50 -8.26 8.39
CA GLU A 283 -23.92 -6.97 8.97
C GLU A 283 -23.12 -5.79 8.40
N THR A 284 -21.84 -6.02 8.09
CA THR A 284 -20.95 -5.01 7.51
C THR A 284 -21.09 -4.94 6.00
N PHE A 285 -21.30 -6.08 5.34
CA PHE A 285 -21.53 -6.21 3.90
C PHE A 285 -22.86 -6.92 3.60
N PRO A 286 -24.02 -6.25 3.78
CA PRO A 286 -25.33 -6.82 3.48
C PRO A 286 -25.42 -7.30 2.04
N TRP A 287 -25.95 -8.50 1.84
CA TRP A 287 -26.09 -9.15 0.52
C TRP A 287 -24.79 -9.20 -0.29
N LYS A 288 -23.63 -9.23 0.38
CA LYS A 288 -22.30 -9.21 -0.27
C LYS A 288 -22.10 -7.98 -1.17
N GLN A 289 -22.76 -6.86 -0.84
CA GLN A 289 -22.56 -5.61 -1.55
C GLN A 289 -21.34 -4.85 -1.00
N PRO A 290 -20.58 -4.16 -1.87
CA PRO A 290 -19.48 -3.31 -1.42
C PRO A 290 -20.01 -2.11 -0.63
N ARG A 291 -19.14 -1.50 0.18
CA ARG A 291 -19.44 -0.24 0.85
C ARG A 291 -18.87 0.88 -0.02
N VAL A 292 -19.77 1.68 -0.59
CA VAL A 292 -19.41 2.73 -1.55
C VAL A 292 -19.36 4.08 -0.85
N PHE A 293 -18.33 4.86 -1.12
CA PHE A 293 -18.17 6.21 -0.62
C PHE A 293 -17.83 7.16 -1.76
N GLN A 294 -18.50 8.31 -1.79
CA GLN A 294 -18.27 9.37 -2.74
C GLN A 294 -17.63 10.57 -2.03
N ARG A 295 -16.75 11.27 -2.75
CA ARG A 295 -16.15 12.51 -2.26
C ARG A 295 -17.22 13.59 -2.11
N ALA A 296 -17.23 14.24 -0.96
CA ALA A 296 -18.12 15.36 -0.67
C ALA A 296 -17.46 16.70 -1.05
N ALA A 297 -18.26 17.76 -1.11
CA ALA A 297 -17.77 19.10 -1.45
C ALA A 297 -16.77 19.66 -0.43
N ASP A 298 -16.83 19.17 0.81
CA ASP A 298 -15.89 19.47 1.90
C ASP A 298 -14.57 18.69 1.79
N GLY A 299 -14.35 17.93 0.71
CA GLY A 299 -13.16 17.09 0.49
C GLY A 299 -13.18 15.76 1.23
N GLY A 300 -14.11 15.57 2.17
CA GLY A 300 -14.32 14.33 2.90
C GLY A 300 -15.03 13.26 2.07
N TRP A 301 -15.39 12.15 2.71
CA TRP A 301 -16.06 11.01 2.08
C TRP A 301 -17.40 10.73 2.74
N ARG A 302 -18.45 10.52 1.94
CA ARG A 302 -19.79 10.17 2.40
C ARG A 302 -20.20 8.82 1.85
N ARG A 303 -20.79 7.98 2.71
CA ARG A 303 -21.30 6.68 2.32
C ARG A 303 -22.55 6.84 1.43
N CYS A 304 -22.58 6.12 0.33
CA CYS A 304 -23.70 6.05 -0.61
C CYS A 304 -24.60 4.84 -0.30
#